data_AF-A0A9W4GK57-F1
#
_entry.id   AF-A0A9W4GK57-F1
#
_cell.length_a   1.000
_cell.length_b   1.000
_cell.length_c   1.000
_cell.angle_alpha   90.00
_cell.angle_beta   90.00
_cell.angle_gamma   90.00
#
_symmetry.space_group_name_H-M   'P 1'
#
loop_
_entity.id
_entity.type
_entity.pdbx_description
1 polymer ?
#
loop_
_entity_poly.entity_id
_entity_poly.type
_entity_poly.pdbx_seq_one_letter_code
_entity_poly.pdbx_strand_id
1 'polypeptide(L)'
;MKFLSAASTAALAGLLLLVPTAHGASYFKCSEDQNFAISALDRLIHYCDVNIAKSGDPVGPDGKACKTNRWRQFTPRGSSVEYILQLIDIAPFFRIYEKSYEDYRLNPAGTWELCPYHNDT
;
A
#
# COMPACT_ATOMS: atom_id res chain seq x y z
N MET A 1 16.27 -33.67 48.16
CA MET A 1 16.40 -32.46 47.33
C MET A 1 15.55 -32.64 46.09
N LYS A 2 14.40 -32.00 46.04
CA LYS A 2 13.52 -31.87 44.86
C LYS A 2 13.11 -30.39 44.83
N PHE A 3 12.55 -29.90 43.73
CA PHE A 3 12.14 -28.50 43.52
C PHE A 3 13.20 -27.56 42.92
N LEU A 4 13.90 -28.02 41.87
CA LEU A 4 14.50 -27.13 40.86
C LEU A 4 13.61 -27.01 39.60
N SER A 5 12.31 -27.33 39.70
CA SER A 5 11.41 -27.38 38.53
C SER A 5 10.57 -26.11 38.33
N ALA A 6 10.49 -25.22 39.32
CA ALA A 6 9.58 -24.07 39.28
C ALA A 6 10.18 -22.80 38.66
N ALA A 7 11.51 -22.68 38.62
CA ALA A 7 12.18 -21.51 38.02
C ALA A 7 12.16 -21.54 36.48
N SER A 8 12.15 -22.75 35.89
CA SER A 8 12.23 -22.94 34.44
C SER A 8 10.94 -22.57 33.69
N THR A 9 9.77 -22.69 34.34
CA THR A 9 8.48 -22.37 33.70
C THR A 9 8.19 -20.86 33.66
N ALA A 10 8.65 -20.09 34.65
CA ALA A 10 8.50 -18.63 34.66
C ALA A 10 9.38 -17.95 33.60
N ALA A 11 10.60 -18.45 33.38
CA ALA A 11 11.52 -17.91 32.38
C ALA A 11 11.00 -18.08 30.94
N LEU A 12 10.30 -19.19 30.65
CA LEU A 12 9.74 -19.45 29.31
C LEU A 12 8.49 -18.61 29.02
N ALA A 13 7.66 -18.32 30.04
CA ALA A 13 6.54 -17.39 29.92
C ALA A 13 7.01 -15.94 29.65
N GLY A 14 8.12 -15.52 30.26
CA GLY A 14 8.74 -14.21 30.00
C GLY A 14 9.28 -14.07 28.57
N LEU A 15 9.83 -15.14 28.00
CA LEU A 15 10.29 -15.18 26.60
C LEU A 15 9.15 -15.14 25.58
N LEU A 16 7.99 -15.72 25.89
CA LEU A 16 6.80 -15.67 25.02
C LEU A 16 6.15 -14.27 24.98
N LEU A 17 6.28 -13.48 26.05
CA LEU A 17 5.84 -12.06 26.07
C LEU A 17 6.76 -11.13 25.27
N LEU A 18 7.96 -11.58 24.92
CA LEU A 18 8.94 -10.86 24.10
C LEU A 18 8.82 -11.19 22.61
N VAL A 19 7.92 -12.09 22.21
CA VAL A 19 7.58 -12.26 20.79
C VAL A 19 6.87 -10.98 20.36
N PRO A 20 7.45 -10.18 19.45
CA PRO A 20 6.75 -9.02 18.95
C PRO A 20 5.46 -9.51 18.30
N THR A 21 4.32 -9.15 18.87
CA THR A 21 3.00 -9.25 18.20
C THR A 21 2.87 -8.25 17.07
N ALA A 22 3.96 -7.57 16.69
CA ALA A 22 4.06 -6.73 15.52
C ALA A 22 4.16 -7.60 14.25
N HIS A 23 3.13 -8.40 13.99
CA HIS A 23 2.80 -8.73 12.61
C HIS A 23 2.22 -7.45 12.01
N GLY A 24 3.09 -6.57 11.53
CA GLY A 24 2.65 -5.29 10.97
C GLY A 24 1.90 -5.56 9.67
N ALA A 25 0.70 -5.00 9.53
CA ALA A 25 -0.11 -5.20 8.34
C ALA A 25 0.61 -4.59 7.14
N SER A 26 0.77 -5.35 6.05
CA SER A 26 1.44 -4.85 4.85
C SER A 26 0.67 -3.68 4.21
N TYR A 27 1.42 -2.71 3.69
CA TYR A 27 0.86 -1.47 3.17
C TYR A 27 1.69 -0.88 2.04
N PHE A 28 1.10 0.05 1.30
CA PHE A 28 1.78 0.90 0.34
C PHE A 28 1.98 2.28 0.95
N LYS A 29 3.23 2.75 0.97
CA LYS A 29 3.57 4.08 1.45
C LYS A 29 3.64 5.04 0.26
N CYS A 30 2.75 6.00 0.21
CA CYS A 30 2.76 7.09 -0.76
C CYS A 30 3.30 8.37 -0.10
N SER A 31 3.36 9.47 -0.86
CA SER A 31 3.78 10.78 -0.37
C SER A 31 2.82 11.32 0.70
N GLU A 32 3.25 12.38 1.39
CA GLU A 32 2.48 13.05 2.45
C GLU A 32 2.01 12.11 3.58
N ASP A 33 2.81 11.08 3.89
CA ASP A 33 2.50 10.04 4.88
C ASP A 33 1.20 9.25 4.62
N GLN A 34 0.71 9.29 3.37
CA GLN A 34 -0.46 8.54 2.97
C GLN A 34 -0.12 7.05 2.85
N ASN A 35 -0.68 6.23 3.75
CA ASN A 35 -0.47 4.79 3.76
C ASN A 35 -1.75 4.05 3.37
N PHE A 36 -1.65 3.11 2.43
CA PHE A 36 -2.76 2.24 2.02
C PHE A 36 -2.49 0.81 2.45
N ALA A 37 -3.20 0.36 3.50
CA ALA A 37 -3.17 -1.04 3.92
C ALA A 37 -3.75 -1.94 2.82
N ILE A 38 -3.17 -3.13 2.61
CA ILE A 38 -3.68 -4.10 1.62
C ILE A 38 -5.17 -4.38 1.83
N SER A 39 -5.61 -4.57 3.07
CA SER A 39 -7.02 -4.87 3.39
C SER A 39 -7.99 -3.77 2.96
N ALA A 40 -7.56 -2.51 2.90
CA ALA A 40 -8.37 -1.42 2.39
C ALA A 40 -8.47 -1.48 0.86
N LEU A 41 -7.38 -1.88 0.19
CA LEU A 41 -7.27 -1.98 -1.26
C LEU A 41 -7.98 -3.20 -1.82
N ASP A 42 -8.06 -4.31 -1.09
CA ASP A 42 -8.80 -5.51 -1.51
C ASP A 42 -10.25 -5.19 -1.88
N ARG A 43 -10.87 -4.25 -1.17
CA ARG A 43 -12.23 -3.76 -1.48
C ARG A 43 -12.29 -2.97 -2.78
N LEU A 44 -11.19 -2.36 -3.20
CA LEU A 44 -11.08 -1.56 -4.43
C LEU A 44 -10.76 -2.41 -5.66
N ILE A 45 -10.16 -3.59 -5.49
CA ILE A 45 -9.80 -4.51 -6.59
C ILE A 45 -11.01 -4.86 -7.47
N HIS A 46 -12.19 -5.03 -6.87
CA HIS A 46 -13.42 -5.33 -7.59
C HIS A 46 -13.87 -4.22 -8.56
N TYR A 47 -13.39 -3.00 -8.35
CA TYR A 47 -13.68 -1.84 -9.19
C TYR A 47 -12.56 -1.52 -10.18
N CYS A 48 -11.54 -2.39 -10.31
CA CYS A 48 -10.49 -2.24 -11.32
C CYS A 48 -11.00 -2.69 -12.69
N ASP A 49 -10.91 -1.82 -13.69
CA ASP A 49 -11.31 -2.12 -15.06
C ASP A 49 -10.28 -1.56 -16.05
N VAL A 50 -10.11 -2.21 -17.20
CA VAL A 50 -9.19 -1.73 -18.25
C VAL A 50 -9.67 -0.42 -18.87
N ASN A 51 -10.98 -0.17 -18.89
CA ASN A 51 -11.59 1.04 -19.44
C ASN A 51 -11.37 2.29 -18.56
N ILE A 52 -10.93 2.11 -17.31
CA ILE A 52 -10.58 3.22 -16.39
C ILE A 52 -9.16 3.73 -16.65
N ALA A 53 -8.28 2.88 -17.20
CA ALA A 53 -6.92 3.28 -17.56
C ALA A 53 -6.95 4.36 -18.64
N LYS A 54 -6.10 5.38 -18.50
CA LYS A 54 -5.99 6.49 -19.45
C LYS A 54 -4.65 6.48 -20.17
N SER A 55 -4.62 7.14 -21.33
CA SER A 55 -3.37 7.41 -22.02
C SER A 55 -2.40 8.17 -21.10
N GLY A 56 -1.16 7.69 -21.02
CA GLY A 56 -0.12 8.24 -20.13
C GLY A 56 -0.11 7.65 -18.71
N ASP A 57 -1.00 6.70 -18.40
CA ASP A 57 -0.87 5.89 -17.19
C ASP A 57 0.33 4.93 -17.32
N PRO A 58 0.92 4.50 -16.19
CA PRO A 58 1.89 3.41 -16.16
C PRO A 58 1.29 2.15 -16.79
N VAL A 59 2.10 1.42 -17.54
CA VAL A 59 1.70 0.19 -18.22
C VAL A 59 2.27 -1.03 -17.53
N GLY A 60 1.68 -2.18 -17.81
CA GLY A 60 2.20 -3.48 -17.39
C GLY A 60 3.55 -3.80 -18.03
N PRO A 61 4.23 -4.86 -17.56
CA PRO A 61 5.50 -5.32 -18.15
C PRO A 61 5.41 -5.67 -19.64
N ASP A 62 4.21 -6.00 -20.13
CA ASP A 62 3.91 -6.29 -21.53
C ASP A 62 3.62 -5.04 -22.37
N GLY A 63 3.71 -3.85 -21.77
CA GLY A 63 3.43 -2.57 -22.40
C GLY A 63 1.95 -2.24 -22.56
N LYS A 64 1.03 -3.07 -22.02
CA LYS A 64 -0.41 -2.85 -22.13
C LYS A 64 -0.99 -2.15 -20.90
N ALA A 65 -2.16 -1.56 -21.08
CA ALA A 65 -2.92 -0.97 -19.99
C ALA A 65 -3.37 -2.06 -19.00
N CYS A 66 -3.09 -1.85 -17.71
CA CYS A 66 -3.55 -2.73 -16.63
C CYS A 66 -5.00 -2.43 -16.28
N LYS A 67 -5.71 -3.42 -15.72
CA LYS A 67 -6.98 -3.15 -15.03
C LYS A 67 -6.71 -2.20 -13.88
N THR A 68 -7.39 -1.06 -13.90
CA THR A 68 -7.06 0.07 -13.04
C THR A 68 -8.29 0.53 -12.27
N ASN A 69 -8.13 0.86 -10.99
CA ASN A 69 -9.04 1.73 -10.27
C ASN A 69 -8.35 3.08 -10.04
N ARG A 70 -9.12 4.15 -9.93
CA ARG A 70 -8.61 5.51 -9.86
C ARG A 70 -9.44 6.32 -8.89
N TRP A 71 -8.77 7.08 -8.03
CA TRP A 71 -9.42 8.05 -7.15
C TRP A 71 -8.54 9.28 -6.98
N ARG A 72 -9.16 10.38 -6.57
CA ARG A 72 -8.48 11.64 -6.28
C ARG A 72 -8.80 12.08 -4.88
N GLN A 73 -7.77 12.49 -4.15
CA GLN A 73 -7.89 13.11 -2.84
C GLN A 73 -7.52 14.58 -2.94
N PHE A 74 -8.28 15.43 -2.29
CA PHE A 74 -8.02 16.86 -2.22
C PHE A 74 -7.38 17.18 -0.88
N THR A 75 -6.29 17.93 -0.90
CA THR A 75 -5.67 18.41 0.33
C THR A 75 -6.38 19.69 0.78
N PRO A 76 -6.32 20.03 2.08
CA PRO A 76 -6.88 21.30 2.58
C PRO A 76 -6.26 22.55 1.95
N ARG A 77 -5.09 22.43 1.31
CA ARG A 77 -4.34 23.53 0.68
C ARG A 77 -4.75 23.80 -0.78
N GLY A 78 -5.73 23.07 -1.30
CA GLY A 78 -6.21 23.22 -2.68
C GLY A 78 -5.43 22.42 -3.73
N SER A 79 -4.39 21.70 -3.33
CA SER A 79 -3.73 20.69 -4.16
C SER A 79 -4.55 19.40 -4.18
N SER A 80 -4.25 18.51 -5.13
CA SER A 80 -4.85 17.18 -5.16
C SER A 80 -3.85 16.12 -5.55
N VAL A 81 -4.02 14.92 -5.01
CA VAL A 81 -3.24 13.74 -5.38
C VAL A 81 -4.19 12.75 -6.05
N GLU A 82 -3.83 12.33 -7.25
CA GLU A 82 -4.51 11.26 -7.95
C GLU A 82 -3.76 9.96 -7.73
N TYR A 83 -4.51 8.93 -7.36
CA TYR A 83 -3.98 7.60 -7.16
C TYR A 83 -4.58 6.66 -8.18
N ILE A 84 -3.77 5.71 -8.63
CA ILE A 84 -4.24 4.57 -9.41
C ILE A 84 -3.80 3.28 -8.73
N LEU A 85 -4.72 2.33 -8.62
CA LEU A 85 -4.47 0.95 -8.23
C LEU A 85 -4.49 0.10 -9.51
N GLN A 86 -3.39 -0.56 -9.82
CA GLN A 86 -3.28 -1.44 -10.99
C GLN A 86 -3.14 -2.88 -10.55
N LEU A 87 -3.92 -3.78 -11.16
CA LEU A 87 -3.74 -5.21 -11.00
C LEU A 87 -2.62 -5.71 -11.90
N ILE A 88 -1.74 -6.54 -11.36
CA ILE A 88 -0.58 -7.13 -12.06
C ILE A 88 -0.49 -8.63 -11.76
N ASP A 89 0.22 -9.37 -12.61
CA ASP A 89 0.35 -10.83 -12.48
C ASP A 89 1.51 -11.29 -11.57
N ILE A 90 2.18 -10.35 -10.89
CA ILE A 90 3.33 -10.62 -10.01
C ILE A 90 3.00 -10.13 -8.60
N ALA A 91 3.31 -10.93 -7.57
CA ALA A 91 3.11 -10.56 -6.16
C ALA A 91 3.66 -9.14 -5.86
N PRO A 92 2.92 -8.28 -5.13
CA PRO A 92 1.69 -8.57 -4.37
C PRO A 92 0.39 -8.58 -5.20
N PHE A 93 0.47 -8.70 -6.53
CA PHE A 93 -0.65 -8.72 -7.50
C PHE A 93 -1.31 -7.36 -7.75
N PHE A 94 -0.78 -6.30 -7.13
CA PHE A 94 -1.19 -4.94 -7.41
C PHE A 94 -0.05 -3.95 -7.17
N ARG A 95 -0.14 -2.79 -7.83
CA ARG A 95 0.72 -1.62 -7.64
C ARG A 95 -0.13 -0.39 -7.42
N ILE A 96 0.38 0.55 -6.64
CA ILE A 96 -0.24 1.87 -6.50
C ILE A 96 0.72 2.91 -7.04
N TYR A 97 0.21 3.79 -7.88
CA TYR A 97 0.92 4.99 -8.27
C TYR A 97 0.19 6.22 -7.79
N GLU A 98 0.95 7.27 -7.51
CA GLU A 98 0.44 8.59 -7.19
C GLU A 98 0.92 9.62 -8.20
N LYS A 99 0.14 10.69 -8.31
CA LYS A 99 0.46 11.85 -9.13
C LYS A 99 -0.10 13.12 -8.49
N SER A 100 0.79 14.02 -8.13
CA SER A 100 0.46 15.28 -7.46
C SER A 100 0.10 16.38 -8.44
N TYR A 101 -0.88 17.20 -8.04
CA TYR A 101 -1.35 18.38 -8.76
C TYR A 101 -1.35 19.57 -7.80
N GLU A 102 -0.52 20.57 -8.09
CA GLU A 102 -0.40 21.79 -7.26
C GLU A 102 -1.68 22.65 -7.32
N ASP A 103 -2.34 22.67 -8.47
CA ASP A 103 -3.64 23.31 -8.68
C ASP A 103 -4.61 22.29 -9.33
N TYR A 104 -5.82 22.18 -8.78
CA TYR A 104 -6.88 21.32 -9.30
C TYR A 104 -7.32 21.70 -10.73
N ARG A 105 -7.06 22.93 -11.20
CA ARG A 105 -7.51 23.42 -12.50
C ARG A 105 -6.57 23.08 -13.65
N LEU A 106 -5.27 23.28 -13.54
CA LEU A 106 -4.40 23.29 -14.73
C LEU A 106 -2.92 23.11 -14.35
N ASN A 107 -2.50 21.86 -14.14
CA ASN A 107 -1.27 21.26 -14.66
C ASN A 107 -0.88 20.04 -13.79
N PRO A 108 -0.68 18.85 -14.40
CA PRO A 108 0.03 17.79 -13.68
C PRO A 108 1.44 18.30 -13.37
N ALA A 109 1.73 18.55 -12.09
CA ALA A 109 3.08 18.91 -11.67
C ALA A 109 4.02 17.69 -11.65
N GLY A 110 3.49 16.48 -11.82
CA GLY A 110 4.24 15.26 -11.61
C GLY A 110 4.22 14.28 -12.78
N THR A 111 5.19 13.38 -12.76
CA THR A 111 5.09 12.05 -13.36
C THR A 111 4.35 11.11 -12.41
N TRP A 112 3.95 9.94 -12.90
CA TRP A 112 3.46 8.89 -12.00
C TRP A 112 4.62 8.37 -11.15
N GLU A 113 4.42 8.32 -9.84
CA GLU A 113 5.39 7.79 -8.89
C GLU A 113 4.84 6.51 -8.26
N LEU A 114 5.67 5.47 -8.18
CA LEU A 114 5.28 4.18 -7.60
C LEU A 114 5.34 4.29 -6.07
N CYS A 115 4.23 4.02 -5.40
CA CYS A 115 4.22 3.93 -3.94
C CYS A 115 4.93 2.62 -3.51
N PRO A 116 6.04 2.69 -2.74
CA PRO A 116 6.73 1.50 -2.26
C PRO A 116 5.84 0.60 -1.41
N TYR A 117 5.96 -0.70 -1.64
CA TYR A 117 5.35 -1.74 -0.82
C TYR A 117 6.20 -1.99 0.43
N HIS A 118 5.56 -1.96 1.59
CA HIS A 118 6.15 -2.28 2.88
C HIS A 118 5.47 -3.51 3.47
N ASN A 119 6.31 -4.44 3.93
CA ASN A 119 5.87 -5.62 4.65
C ASN A 119 6.66 -5.71 5.94
N ASP A 120 5.99 -5.44 7.05
CA ASP A 120 6.57 -5.50 8.39
C ASP A 120 6.47 -6.96 8.89
N THR A 121 7.25 -7.84 8.23
CA THR A 121 7.46 -9.25 8.62
C THR A 121 8.70 -9.43 9.46
#